data_AF-A0A4R3AEB5-F1
#
_entry.id   AF-A0A4R3AEB5-F1
#
_cell.length_a   1.000
_cell.length_b   1.000
_cell.length_c   1.000
_cell.angle_alpha   90.00
_cell.angle_beta   90.00
_cell.angle_gamma   90.00
#
_symmetry.space_group_name_H-M   'P 1'
#
loop_
_entity.id
_entity.type
_entity.pdbx_description
1 polymer ?
#
loop_
_entity_poly.entity_id
_entity_poly.type
_entity_poly.pdbx_seq_one_letter_code
_entity_poly.pdbx_strand_id
1 'polypeptide(L)'
;MKIFKNNRISNCTLLPLLTCCILTTTSSCNKDNSQAEQKTPNGQSQITVRVASINEGNLSIINGTKSTSPKPTIPQKHTINIVEGDGFDAVIAIDNNSPTTTQTGIKAANNTRAATSPMETGTLYRLFLYKKNNGTYNYSKSVELTTGTESPIQLNNGTYKWVAVSYNSKTDQVQERGPDNNFSLPENKDVLYATSSTDLIVTGATTPIAINFNRTFARVAIEINTLGLFSPMTSTPTISVTGDQILKTGTIDLITGEFIGSLTTGTDLALTKNDFTDINPVSGQAYQKVAYFYTAGQPAKSLTITLSDLITKLDDGTTRNFFLSTLTQTKTITPERGKNHRFLVGIAESALTLGTTKWARSNLFYRTSDALGATTPYRFYANNPYLPNQQESFFSFKGHLPGRLASANPANQKDPCALVYPAGLWKTPSEAQITPLTSNRGLLDGALGSVLDLLGTLPATPGSNYGTIYIEYPITAGFNPAYGGTTSRTNRVRFYYNGVQNNVILANGLINMSIIEAGATAGIWTSDRVLDGGLLDQLSTGVGAWGYLGSTKSMSLFQPQRGIATKSAGLLNIDLLGLGLVASGFMNVRCVRDDSWTTVSTLPNYNPYPIL
;
A
#
# COMPACT_ATOMS: atom_id res chain seq x y z
N MET A 1 14.74 -38.79 -51.53
CA MET A 1 15.61 -38.95 -52.72
C MET A 1 15.90 -37.56 -53.30
N LYS A 2 17.18 -37.19 -53.40
CA LYS A 2 17.80 -35.96 -54.01
C LYS A 2 17.47 -34.62 -53.33
N ILE A 3 18.35 -33.98 -52.55
CA ILE A 3 19.71 -33.41 -52.80
C ILE A 3 19.70 -32.28 -53.84
N PHE A 4 20.07 -31.07 -53.43
CA PHE A 4 21.28 -30.30 -53.80
C PHE A 4 21.53 -29.25 -52.70
N LYS A 5 22.66 -29.21 -51.96
CA LYS A 5 24.05 -28.85 -52.34
C LYS A 5 24.09 -27.48 -53.04
N ASN A 6 24.96 -26.51 -52.75
CA ASN A 6 26.34 -26.53 -52.27
C ASN A 6 26.68 -25.07 -51.79
N ASN A 7 27.47 -24.80 -50.73
CA ASN A 7 28.93 -25.01 -50.59
C ASN A 7 29.70 -23.91 -51.36
N ARG A 8 30.64 -23.14 -50.79
CA ARG A 8 32.03 -23.56 -50.48
C ARG A 8 32.84 -22.35 -49.93
N ILE A 9 33.62 -22.47 -48.82
CA ILE A 9 35.07 -22.86 -48.72
C ILE A 9 36.00 -21.66 -49.04
N SER A 10 37.13 -21.36 -48.39
CA SER A 10 37.97 -22.04 -47.38
C SER A 10 39.08 -21.13 -46.85
N ASN A 11 39.62 -21.50 -45.68
CA ASN A 11 41.05 -21.58 -45.24
C ASN A 11 41.90 -20.29 -45.24
N CYS A 12 42.73 -19.98 -44.23
CA CYS A 12 43.81 -20.81 -43.69
C CYS A 12 44.46 -20.16 -42.42
N THR A 13 44.63 -20.97 -41.36
CA THR A 13 45.82 -21.12 -40.48
C THR A 13 46.58 -19.91 -39.88
N LEU A 14 46.63 -19.84 -38.54
CA LEU A 14 47.85 -20.08 -37.72
C LEU A 14 47.59 -19.92 -36.19
N LEU A 15 47.92 -20.98 -35.43
CA LEU A 15 48.16 -21.04 -33.97
C LEU A 15 49.66 -20.72 -33.68
N PRO A 16 50.20 -20.59 -32.45
CA PRO A 16 49.59 -20.57 -31.11
C PRO A 16 50.16 -19.50 -30.12
N LEU A 17 49.62 -19.55 -28.90
CA LEU A 17 49.94 -18.82 -27.66
C LEU A 17 51.43 -18.63 -27.32
N LEU A 18 51.76 -17.44 -26.80
CA LEU A 18 52.71 -17.27 -25.69
C LEU A 18 52.44 -15.98 -24.88
N THR A 19 52.19 -16.17 -23.58
CA THR A 19 52.56 -15.34 -22.41
C THR A 19 52.13 -13.87 -22.24
N CYS A 20 51.40 -13.68 -21.13
CA CYS A 20 51.64 -12.72 -20.04
C CYS A 20 51.33 -11.23 -20.28
N CYS A 21 50.22 -10.76 -19.69
CA CYS A 21 50.14 -9.44 -19.04
C CYS A 21 48.90 -9.35 -18.12
N ILE A 22 49.13 -9.65 -16.84
CA ILE A 22 48.71 -8.93 -15.63
C ILE A 22 47.36 -8.16 -15.70
N LEU A 23 46.34 -8.73 -15.05
CA LEU A 23 45.28 -7.95 -14.40
C LEU A 23 45.79 -7.41 -13.06
N THR A 24 45.78 -6.09 -12.88
CA THR A 24 45.76 -5.46 -11.56
C THR A 24 44.64 -4.44 -11.48
N THR A 25 43.64 -4.77 -10.67
CA THR A 25 42.75 -3.82 -10.01
C THR A 25 43.58 -2.94 -9.09
N THR A 26 43.59 -1.63 -9.31
CA THR A 26 43.91 -0.67 -8.25
C THR A 26 42.93 0.50 -8.27
N SER A 27 42.42 0.76 -7.08
CA SER A 27 41.82 1.99 -6.60
C SER A 27 42.50 3.23 -7.16
N SER A 28 41.77 4.02 -7.96
CA SER A 28 42.19 5.35 -8.36
C SER A 28 41.97 6.34 -7.21
N CYS A 29 43.04 6.54 -6.44
CA CYS A 29 43.42 7.88 -6.01
C CYS A 29 43.61 8.71 -7.29
N ASN A 30 42.65 9.58 -7.62
CA ASN A 30 42.87 10.54 -8.69
C ASN A 30 43.67 11.72 -8.11
N LYS A 31 44.98 11.60 -8.22
CA LYS A 31 45.91 12.72 -8.10
C LYS A 31 46.48 12.95 -9.49
N ASP A 32 45.70 13.64 -10.33
CA ASP A 32 46.23 14.23 -11.56
C ASP A 32 46.16 15.75 -11.47
N ASN A 33 47.36 16.31 -11.58
CA ASN A 33 47.70 17.72 -11.54
C ASN A 33 47.18 18.40 -12.82
N SER A 34 46.06 19.10 -12.71
CA SER A 34 45.75 20.29 -13.52
C SER A 34 44.44 20.92 -13.05
N GLN A 35 44.39 21.28 -11.77
CA GLN A 35 43.59 22.42 -11.36
C GLN A 35 44.56 23.47 -10.86
N ALA A 36 44.40 24.70 -11.35
CA ALA A 36 45.12 25.84 -10.83
C ALA A 36 45.04 25.78 -9.30
N GLU A 37 46.20 25.65 -8.65
CA GLU A 37 46.30 25.72 -7.20
C GLU A 37 45.65 27.04 -6.78
N GLN A 38 44.42 26.97 -6.27
CA GLN A 38 43.87 28.05 -5.49
C GLN A 38 44.65 28.02 -4.17
N LYS A 39 45.85 28.62 -4.18
CA LYS A 39 46.67 28.83 -2.99
C LYS A 39 45.76 29.44 -1.93
N THR A 40 45.44 28.66 -0.89
CA THR A 40 44.95 29.21 0.37
C THR A 40 45.97 30.26 0.82
N PRO A 41 45.58 31.54 0.91
CA PRO A 41 46.47 32.58 1.42
C PRO A 41 46.99 32.18 2.80
N ASN A 42 48.24 32.52 3.12
CA ASN A 42 48.81 32.28 4.46
C ASN A 42 47.84 32.78 5.54
N GLY A 43 47.37 31.89 6.42
CA GLY A 43 46.43 32.20 7.50
C GLY A 43 44.94 31.92 7.21
N GLN A 44 44.58 31.44 6.02
CA GLN A 44 43.22 31.05 5.67
C GLN A 44 43.11 29.52 5.52
N SER A 45 42.11 28.94 6.18
CA SER A 45 41.71 27.54 6.08
C SER A 45 40.40 27.42 5.32
N GLN A 46 40.02 26.20 4.92
CA GLN A 46 38.77 25.95 4.21
C GLN A 46 37.90 24.97 4.98
N ILE A 47 36.59 25.13 4.85
CA ILE A 47 35.64 24.06 5.20
C ILE A 47 34.91 23.60 3.95
N THR A 48 34.65 22.30 3.86
CA THR A 48 33.79 21.71 2.83
C THR A 48 32.60 21.08 3.52
N VAL A 49 31.41 21.29 2.95
CA VAL A 49 30.15 20.89 3.59
C VAL A 49 29.47 19.85 2.73
N ARG A 50 29.07 18.74 3.36
CA ARG A 50 28.25 17.70 2.73
C ARG A 50 27.00 17.50 3.58
N VAL A 51 25.85 17.48 2.93
CA VAL A 51 24.61 17.06 3.59
C VAL A 51 24.55 15.54 3.54
N ALA A 52 24.52 14.92 4.71
CA ALA A 52 24.50 13.48 4.86
C ALA A 52 23.07 12.93 4.83
N SER A 53 22.12 13.56 5.55
CA SER A 53 20.74 13.09 5.58
C SER A 53 19.73 14.07 6.21
N ILE A 54 18.45 13.72 6.07
CA ILE A 54 17.36 14.22 6.89
C ILE A 54 16.91 13.10 7.84
N ASN A 55 16.86 13.41 9.13
CA ASN A 55 16.29 12.54 10.16
C ASN A 55 14.75 12.66 10.13
N GLU A 56 14.08 11.54 9.87
CA GLU A 56 12.64 11.47 9.70
C GLU A 56 11.84 11.40 11.01
N GLY A 57 12.48 11.43 12.18
CA GLY A 57 11.80 11.48 13.49
C GLY A 57 10.89 10.27 13.82
N ASN A 58 10.80 9.30 12.91
CA ASN A 58 9.94 8.11 12.99
C ASN A 58 10.56 6.94 13.75
N LEU A 59 11.74 7.13 14.34
CA LEU A 59 12.36 6.14 15.22
C LEU A 59 12.70 6.80 16.55
N SER A 60 12.43 6.07 17.63
CA SER A 60 12.98 6.30 18.96
C SER A 60 14.51 6.24 18.87
N ILE A 61 15.14 7.34 18.45
CA ILE A 61 16.59 7.51 18.58
C ILE A 61 16.82 7.82 20.06
N ILE A 62 16.99 6.75 20.83
CA ILE A 62 17.71 6.79 22.09
C ILE A 62 19.11 7.29 21.74
N ASN A 63 19.38 8.57 21.96
CA ASN A 63 20.74 9.06 22.09
C ASN A 63 20.85 9.82 23.40
N GLY A 64 21.64 9.25 24.31
CA GLY A 64 22.43 10.04 25.24
C GLY A 64 21.73 10.56 26.49
N THR A 65 21.07 9.70 27.26
CA THR A 65 21.09 9.87 28.73
C THR A 65 20.98 8.50 29.37
N LYS A 66 21.94 8.15 30.21
CA LYS A 66 21.87 6.97 31.07
C LYS A 66 20.68 7.13 32.00
N SER A 67 19.51 6.65 31.57
CA SER A 67 18.33 6.46 32.40
C SER A 67 18.09 4.97 32.51
N THR A 68 18.54 4.39 33.62
CA THR A 68 18.18 3.05 34.08
C THR A 68 16.68 2.99 34.35
N SER A 69 15.89 2.66 33.32
CA SER A 69 14.63 1.89 33.36
C SER A 69 13.91 2.07 32.02
N PRO A 70 13.45 0.99 31.35
CA PRO A 70 12.62 1.11 30.17
C PRO A 70 11.25 1.68 30.60
N LYS A 71 11.02 2.96 30.32
CA LYS A 71 9.66 3.52 30.37
C LYS A 71 8.86 2.87 29.23
N PRO A 72 7.63 2.38 29.48
CA PRO A 72 6.83 1.75 28.45
C PRO A 72 6.59 2.74 27.31
N THR A 73 6.89 2.30 26.08
CA THR A 73 6.54 3.00 24.85
C THR A 73 5.05 3.28 24.88
N ILE A 74 4.68 4.56 25.00
CA ILE A 74 3.28 4.97 24.86
C ILE A 74 2.84 4.50 23.47
N PRO A 75 1.78 3.69 23.34
CA PRO A 75 1.35 3.17 22.05
C PRO A 75 1.02 4.35 21.13
N GLN A 76 1.60 4.32 19.93
CA GLN A 76 1.29 5.27 18.87
C GLN A 76 -0.22 5.26 18.65
N LYS A 77 -0.86 6.44 18.60
CA LYS A 77 -2.30 6.58 18.39
C LYS A 77 -2.62 6.19 16.94
N HIS A 78 -2.74 4.90 16.68
CA HIS A 78 -3.23 4.32 15.44
C HIS A 78 -4.74 4.24 15.53
N THR A 79 -5.45 5.03 14.72
CA THR A 79 -6.90 4.87 14.58
C THR A 79 -7.19 4.58 13.13
N ILE A 80 -7.91 3.51 12.85
CA ILE A 80 -8.39 3.17 11.52
C ILE A 80 -9.84 2.74 11.64
N ASN A 81 -10.69 3.22 10.74
CA ASN A 81 -12.11 2.90 10.70
C ASN A 81 -12.58 2.86 9.24
N ILE A 82 -13.64 2.11 8.98
CA ILE A 82 -14.36 2.18 7.71
C ILE A 82 -15.57 3.10 7.85
N VAL A 83 -15.75 3.97 6.87
CA VAL A 83 -16.94 4.79 6.68
C VAL A 83 -17.63 4.26 5.45
N GLU A 84 -18.80 3.68 5.64
CA GLU A 84 -19.61 3.18 4.53
C GLU A 84 -20.21 4.37 3.79
N GLY A 85 -20.02 4.39 2.47
CA GLY A 85 -20.42 5.51 1.63
C GLY A 85 -21.39 5.09 0.54
N ASP A 86 -21.97 6.09 -0.11
CA ASP A 86 -22.78 5.86 -1.31
C ASP A 86 -21.84 5.62 -2.50
N GLY A 87 -21.68 4.36 -2.91
CA GLY A 87 -20.87 3.96 -4.06
C GLY A 87 -19.48 3.45 -3.71
N PHE A 88 -18.75 4.06 -2.79
CA PHE A 88 -17.50 3.52 -2.29
C PHE A 88 -17.44 3.62 -0.77
N ASP A 89 -16.67 2.75 -0.16
CA ASP A 89 -16.38 2.84 1.27
C ASP A 89 -15.01 3.50 1.46
N ALA A 90 -14.84 4.18 2.59
CA ALA A 90 -13.62 4.90 2.90
C ALA A 90 -12.97 4.37 4.18
N VAL A 91 -11.75 3.87 4.06
CA VAL A 91 -10.86 3.52 5.16
C VAL A 91 -10.13 4.77 5.61
N ILE A 92 -10.50 5.26 6.79
CA ILE A 92 -9.97 6.47 7.38
C ILE A 92 -8.97 6.10 8.45
N ALA A 93 -7.70 6.51 8.28
CA ALA A 93 -6.67 6.27 9.28
C ALA A 93 -5.91 7.53 9.71
N ILE A 94 -5.50 7.55 10.97
CA ILE A 94 -4.52 8.50 11.51
C ILE A 94 -3.38 7.68 12.10
N ASP A 95 -2.16 7.94 11.64
CA ASP A 95 -0.95 7.27 12.11
C ASP A 95 0.30 8.12 11.84
N ASN A 96 1.49 7.57 12.10
CA ASN A 96 2.78 8.23 11.85
C ASN A 96 3.49 7.68 10.61
N ASN A 97 2.82 6.81 9.84
CA ASN A 97 3.35 6.15 8.65
C ASN A 97 3.17 7.05 7.41
N SER A 98 3.69 8.27 7.49
CA SER A 98 3.71 9.17 6.34
C SER A 98 4.44 8.49 5.17
N PRO A 99 3.83 8.38 3.98
CA PRO A 99 4.53 7.91 2.80
C PRO A 99 5.73 8.82 2.55
N THR A 100 6.87 8.23 2.21
CA THR A 100 8.03 8.96 1.69
C THR A 100 8.09 8.70 0.20
N THR A 101 8.12 9.74 -0.62
CA THR A 101 8.49 9.59 -2.04
C THR A 101 9.90 9.00 -2.08
N THR A 102 10.05 7.79 -2.62
CA THR A 102 11.33 7.10 -2.66
C THR A 102 12.33 7.91 -3.49
N GLN A 103 13.30 8.54 -2.83
CA GLN A 103 14.52 9.02 -3.46
C GLN A 103 15.66 8.07 -3.09
N THR A 104 16.36 7.56 -4.10
CA THR A 104 17.54 6.70 -3.93
C THR A 104 18.69 7.51 -3.34
N GLY A 105 18.98 7.30 -2.06
CA GLY A 105 20.13 7.89 -1.38
C GLY A 105 21.41 7.07 -1.58
N ILE A 106 22.55 7.76 -1.54
CA ILE A 106 23.87 7.12 -1.51
C ILE A 106 24.01 6.39 -0.17
N LYS A 107 24.27 5.07 -0.21
CA LYS A 107 24.47 4.25 0.99
C LYS A 107 25.73 4.70 1.74
N ALA A 108 25.62 5.04 3.02
CA ALA A 108 26.76 5.16 3.91
C ALA A 108 27.34 3.77 4.23
N ALA A 109 28.67 3.67 4.32
CA ALA A 109 29.43 2.42 4.32
C ALA A 109 29.35 1.56 5.60
N ASN A 110 28.44 1.84 6.55
CA ASN A 110 28.30 1.05 7.77
C ASN A 110 26.85 0.56 7.93
N ASN A 111 26.71 -0.75 8.16
CA ASN A 111 25.49 -1.57 8.09
C ASN A 111 24.42 -1.29 9.17
N THR A 112 24.21 -0.05 9.57
CA THR A 112 23.11 0.37 10.46
C THR A 112 22.11 1.19 9.66
N ARG A 113 20.93 0.64 9.36
CA ARG A 113 19.79 1.42 8.83
C ARG A 113 19.34 2.43 9.89
N ALA A 114 19.82 3.65 9.80
CA ALA A 114 19.08 4.81 10.33
C ALA A 114 17.97 5.16 9.34
N ALA A 115 16.79 5.54 9.83
CA ALA A 115 15.68 6.07 9.02
C ALA A 115 16.03 7.47 8.50
N THR A 116 17.01 7.53 7.60
CA THR A 116 17.52 8.74 7.00
C THR A 116 17.06 8.81 5.55
N SER A 117 16.25 9.81 5.22
CA SER A 117 15.96 10.13 3.83
C SER A 117 17.11 10.99 3.28
N PRO A 118 17.60 10.73 2.06
CA PRO A 118 18.55 11.62 1.43
C PRO A 118 17.88 12.98 1.17
N MET A 119 18.62 14.06 1.37
CA MET A 119 18.16 15.37 0.91
C MET A 119 18.37 15.46 -0.59
N GLU A 120 17.38 15.94 -1.32
CA GLU A 120 17.43 16.02 -2.79
C GLU A 120 18.56 16.94 -3.25
N THR A 121 19.30 16.57 -4.30
CA THR A 121 20.32 17.41 -4.94
C THR A 121 19.72 18.70 -5.50
N GLY A 122 20.42 19.83 -5.33
CA GLY A 122 19.94 21.14 -5.77
C GLY A 122 19.13 21.91 -4.72
N THR A 123 18.95 21.34 -3.53
CA THR A 123 18.19 21.97 -2.44
C THR A 123 19.05 23.01 -1.72
N LEU A 124 18.47 24.19 -1.47
CA LEU A 124 19.16 25.32 -0.85
C LEU A 124 19.18 25.19 0.68
N TYR A 125 20.30 25.56 1.28
CA TYR A 125 20.46 25.68 2.73
C TYR A 125 21.46 26.78 3.06
N ARG A 126 21.31 27.41 4.23
CA ARG A 126 22.25 28.42 4.72
C ARG A 126 23.01 27.90 5.93
N LEU A 127 24.34 28.01 5.87
CA LEU A 127 25.24 27.70 6.97
C LEU A 127 25.62 29.00 7.69
N PHE A 128 25.30 29.11 8.96
CA PHE A 128 25.74 30.18 9.86
C PHE A 128 26.93 29.70 10.68
N LEU A 129 27.97 30.53 10.77
CA LEU A 129 29.22 30.22 11.46
C LEU A 129 29.44 31.19 12.62
N TYR A 130 29.77 30.64 13.78
CA TYR A 130 30.03 31.39 15.00
C TYR A 130 31.45 31.11 15.49
N LYS A 131 32.31 32.13 15.54
CA LYS A 131 33.70 32.00 16.01
C LYS A 131 33.77 32.17 17.52
N LYS A 132 34.52 31.29 18.18
CA LYS A 132 34.81 31.39 19.60
C LYS A 132 35.88 32.46 19.86
N ASN A 133 35.50 33.52 20.56
CA ASN A 133 36.39 34.58 21.03
C ASN A 133 36.24 34.71 22.55
N ASN A 134 37.33 34.63 23.31
CA ASN A 134 37.34 34.76 24.77
C ASN A 134 36.28 33.86 25.47
N GLY A 135 36.15 32.61 25.00
CA GLY A 135 35.19 31.64 25.54
C GLY A 135 33.75 31.77 25.02
N THR A 136 33.40 32.84 24.28
CA THR A 136 32.04 33.09 23.78
C THR A 136 31.95 32.95 22.26
N TYR A 137 30.87 32.36 21.76
CA TYR A 137 30.63 32.24 20.32
C TYR A 137 29.97 33.52 19.79
N ASN A 138 30.67 34.19 18.87
CA ASN A 138 30.18 35.38 18.18
C ASN A 138 29.92 35.05 16.72
N TYR A 139 28.85 35.59 16.15
CA TYR A 139 28.57 35.41 14.72
C TYR A 139 29.76 35.89 13.88
N SER A 140 30.16 35.06 12.91
CA SER A 140 31.25 35.35 11.99
C SER A 140 30.74 35.68 10.60
N LYS A 141 29.98 34.78 9.99
CA LYS A 141 29.34 34.95 8.67
C LYS A 141 28.33 33.84 8.41
N SER A 142 27.58 33.96 7.33
CA SER A 142 26.79 32.86 6.77
C SER A 142 27.04 32.71 5.27
N VAL A 143 26.70 31.53 4.74
CA VAL A 143 26.85 31.20 3.32
C VAL A 143 25.64 30.38 2.90
N GLU A 144 24.99 30.78 1.81
CA GLU A 144 23.99 29.95 1.12
C GLU A 144 24.68 28.93 0.22
N LEU A 145 24.24 27.69 0.32
CA LEU A 145 24.85 26.53 -0.31
C LEU A 145 23.76 25.64 -0.91
N THR A 146 24.17 24.79 -1.82
CA THR A 146 23.29 23.87 -2.53
C THR A 146 23.73 22.44 -2.30
N THR A 147 22.79 21.54 -2.02
CA THR A 147 23.10 20.11 -1.86
C THR A 147 23.63 19.51 -3.16
N GLY A 148 24.62 18.62 -3.04
CA GLY A 148 25.29 17.98 -4.17
C GLY A 148 26.37 18.83 -4.86
N THR A 149 26.58 20.08 -4.41
CA THR A 149 27.71 20.91 -4.84
C THR A 149 28.67 21.16 -3.68
N GLU A 150 29.98 21.00 -3.92
CA GLU A 150 31.01 21.31 -2.93
C GLU A 150 31.62 22.67 -3.27
N SER A 151 31.35 23.67 -2.43
CA SER A 151 31.98 24.98 -2.52
C SER A 151 32.81 25.22 -1.26
N PRO A 152 34.14 25.34 -1.35
CA PRO A 152 34.99 25.57 -0.18
C PRO A 152 34.71 26.95 0.41
N ILE A 153 34.50 27.01 1.72
CA ILE A 153 34.25 28.25 2.44
C ILE A 153 35.54 28.64 3.17
N GLN A 154 36.13 29.79 2.79
CA GLN A 154 37.34 30.30 3.42
C GLN A 154 37.05 30.80 4.85
N LEU A 155 37.86 30.42 5.83
CA LEU A 155 37.77 30.83 7.22
C LEU A 155 39.15 31.10 7.82
N ASN A 156 39.20 32.05 8.75
CA ASN A 156 40.40 32.24 9.57
C ASN A 156 40.56 31.08 10.54
N ASN A 157 41.79 30.72 10.89
CA ASN A 157 42.05 29.69 11.91
C ASN A 157 41.33 30.03 13.23
N GLY A 158 40.84 28.99 13.90
CA GLY A 158 40.14 29.12 15.18
C GLY A 158 39.10 28.03 15.42
N THR A 159 38.35 28.21 16.50
CA THR A 159 37.28 27.30 16.91
C THR A 159 35.92 27.90 16.56
N TYR A 160 35.04 27.11 15.96
CA TYR A 160 33.74 27.53 15.48
C TYR A 160 32.62 26.61 15.98
N LYS A 161 31.42 27.18 16.09
CA LYS A 161 30.16 26.43 16.00
C LYS A 161 29.50 26.73 14.66
N TRP A 162 28.72 25.79 14.17
CA TRP A 162 27.95 25.96 12.94
C TRP A 162 26.50 25.60 13.16
N VAL A 163 25.63 26.30 12.43
CA VAL A 163 24.19 26.06 12.37
C VAL A 163 23.81 26.01 10.90
N ALA A 164 22.99 25.06 10.50
CA ALA A 164 22.47 24.98 9.15
C ALA A 164 20.94 25.02 9.20
N VAL A 165 20.35 25.80 8.30
CA VAL A 165 18.89 25.89 8.12
C VAL A 165 18.57 25.67 6.65
N SER A 166 17.51 24.92 6.35
CA SER A 166 16.97 24.75 5.00
C SER A 166 15.44 24.80 5.05
N TYR A 167 14.81 25.29 3.98
CA TYR A 167 13.37 25.16 3.78
C TYR A 167 13.00 23.95 2.91
N ASN A 168 13.97 23.04 2.71
CA ASN A 168 13.88 21.85 1.87
C ASN A 168 13.32 22.16 0.45
N SER A 169 13.80 23.25 -0.13
CA SER A 169 13.35 23.79 -1.40
C SER A 169 14.54 24.10 -2.31
N LYS A 170 14.34 23.94 -3.62
CA LYS A 170 15.35 24.29 -4.65
C LYS A 170 15.32 25.77 -5.03
N THR A 171 14.24 26.47 -4.67
CA THR A 171 13.98 27.85 -5.11
C THR A 171 13.90 28.82 -3.94
N ASP A 172 13.48 28.36 -2.77
CA ASP A 172 13.28 29.25 -1.61
C ASP A 172 14.62 29.46 -0.91
N GLN A 173 15.13 30.70 -1.01
CA GLN A 173 16.35 31.10 -0.32
C GLN A 173 16.12 31.21 1.19
N VAL A 174 17.12 30.77 1.95
CA VAL A 174 17.11 30.93 3.40
C VAL A 174 17.67 32.31 3.71
N GLN A 175 16.87 33.11 4.42
CA GLN A 175 17.21 34.50 4.72
C GLN A 175 18.50 34.61 5.57
N GLU A 176 19.19 35.74 5.46
CA GLU A 176 20.28 36.08 6.38
C GLU A 176 19.75 36.27 7.81
N ARG A 177 20.61 36.13 8.83
CA ARG A 177 20.21 36.42 10.21
C ARG A 177 19.95 37.92 10.42
N GLY A 178 19.06 38.23 11.35
CA GLY A 178 18.88 39.58 11.88
C GLY A 178 20.06 40.06 12.75
N PRO A 179 19.92 41.22 13.41
CA PRO A 179 20.95 41.76 14.31
C PRO A 179 21.21 40.87 15.55
N ASP A 180 20.22 40.06 15.94
CA ASP A 180 20.27 39.08 17.03
C ASP A 180 20.36 37.63 16.50
N ASN A 181 20.21 36.63 17.37
CA ASN A 181 20.15 35.21 16.97
C ASN A 181 18.71 34.75 16.68
N ASN A 182 17.75 35.68 16.71
CA ASN A 182 16.35 35.37 16.54
C ASN A 182 16.06 35.21 15.04
N PHE A 183 15.63 34.02 14.65
CA PHE A 183 15.41 33.68 13.26
C PHE A 183 13.97 33.25 13.03
N SER A 184 13.22 34.13 12.36
CA SER A 184 11.81 33.90 12.04
C SER A 184 11.68 32.82 10.96
N LEU A 185 10.86 31.82 11.24
CA LEU A 185 10.64 30.70 10.33
C LEU A 185 9.43 30.98 9.42
N PRO A 186 9.49 30.58 8.14
CA PRO A 186 8.36 30.68 7.24
C PRO A 186 7.24 29.74 7.69
N GLU A 187 6.00 30.15 7.46
CA GLU A 187 4.82 29.30 7.65
C GLU A 187 4.78 28.18 6.61
N ASN A 188 4.27 27.00 7.01
CA ASN A 188 3.93 25.89 6.12
C ASN A 188 5.04 25.46 5.12
N LYS A 189 6.30 25.46 5.58
CA LYS A 189 7.46 24.95 4.84
C LYS A 189 8.12 23.81 5.61
N ASP A 190 8.80 22.91 4.89
CA ASP A 190 9.58 21.85 5.51
C ASP A 190 10.90 22.41 6.06
N VAL A 191 10.82 23.07 7.21
CA VAL A 191 11.98 23.69 7.85
C VAL A 191 12.86 22.63 8.49
N LEU A 192 14.10 22.56 8.02
CA LEU A 192 15.15 21.68 8.49
C LEU A 192 16.19 22.49 9.27
N TYR A 193 16.62 21.96 10.42
CA TYR A 193 17.62 22.56 11.29
C TYR A 193 18.69 21.55 11.69
N ALA A 194 19.94 21.99 11.72
CA ALA A 194 21.07 21.23 12.25
C ALA A 194 22.06 22.17 12.93
N THR A 195 22.76 21.67 13.94
CA THR A 195 23.80 22.43 14.64
C THR A 195 24.95 21.51 15.03
N SER A 196 26.14 22.08 15.17
CA SER A 196 27.33 21.35 15.59
C SER A 196 27.18 20.83 17.02
N SER A 197 27.26 19.51 17.22
CA SER A 197 27.28 18.90 18.55
C SER A 197 28.59 19.15 19.31
N THR A 198 29.67 19.41 18.57
CA THR A 198 31.01 19.68 19.11
C THR A 198 31.63 20.86 18.38
N ASP A 199 32.63 21.46 19.01
CA ASP A 199 33.43 22.54 18.41
C ASP A 199 34.12 22.07 17.12
N LEU A 200 33.99 22.86 16.06
CA LEU A 200 34.72 22.72 14.81
C LEU A 200 36.06 23.44 14.94
N ILE A 201 37.17 22.71 14.88
CA ILE A 201 38.52 23.28 14.95
C ILE A 201 39.07 23.41 13.53
N VAL A 202 39.44 24.63 13.14
CA VAL A 202 39.91 24.97 11.80
C VAL A 202 41.37 25.44 11.90
N THR A 203 42.30 24.65 11.35
CA THR A 203 43.76 24.87 11.46
C THR A 203 44.51 24.55 10.16
N GLY A 204 44.72 25.55 9.32
CA GLY A 204 45.57 25.53 8.11
C GLY A 204 45.21 24.52 7.01
N ALA A 205 44.19 23.70 7.19
CA ALA A 205 43.78 22.61 6.29
C ALA A 205 42.28 22.63 6.03
N THR A 206 41.82 21.84 5.04
CA THR A 206 40.40 21.68 4.73
C THR A 206 39.72 20.79 5.78
N THR A 207 38.73 21.32 6.49
CA THR A 207 37.94 20.56 7.47
C THR A 207 36.56 20.21 6.91
N PRO A 208 36.23 18.92 6.73
CA PRO A 208 34.92 18.52 6.23
C PRO A 208 33.84 18.59 7.33
N ILE A 209 32.62 18.99 6.95
CA ILE A 209 31.43 18.99 7.80
C ILE A 209 30.38 18.08 7.16
N ALA A 210 29.84 17.13 7.93
CA ALA A 210 28.68 16.33 7.56
C ALA A 210 27.45 16.84 8.31
N ILE A 211 26.44 17.30 7.57
CA ILE A 211 25.19 17.83 8.14
C ILE A 211 24.11 16.74 8.14
N ASN A 212 23.53 16.48 9.31
CA ASN A 212 22.31 15.69 9.46
C ASN A 212 21.19 16.61 9.94
N PHE A 213 20.22 16.87 9.08
CA PHE A 213 19.10 17.76 9.37
C PHE A 213 18.03 17.07 10.20
N ASN A 214 17.41 17.80 11.12
CA ASN A 214 16.16 17.39 11.77
C ASN A 214 15.04 18.34 11.33
N ARG A 215 13.82 17.83 11.21
CA ARG A 215 12.66 18.68 10.98
C ARG A 215 12.35 19.51 12.22
N THR A 216 12.09 20.80 12.00
CA THR A 216 11.72 21.74 13.07
C THR A 216 10.21 21.73 13.29
N PHE A 217 9.44 21.58 12.21
CA PHE A 217 7.98 21.48 12.25
C PHE A 217 7.52 20.03 12.27
N ALA A 218 6.27 19.81 12.68
CA ALA A 218 5.57 18.57 12.41
C ALA A 218 5.22 18.54 10.92
N ARG A 219 5.43 17.40 10.25
CA ARG A 219 4.93 17.17 8.88
C ARG A 219 3.67 16.32 8.96
N VAL A 220 2.59 16.79 8.35
CA VAL A 220 1.33 16.05 8.27
C VAL A 220 1.05 15.73 6.81
N ALA A 221 1.02 14.44 6.48
CA ALA A 221 0.70 13.92 5.17
C ALA A 221 -0.80 13.66 5.04
N ILE A 222 -1.41 14.16 3.98
CA ILE A 222 -2.79 13.85 3.60
C ILE A 222 -2.73 12.90 2.42
N GLU A 223 -3.05 11.63 2.66
CA GLU A 223 -2.99 10.59 1.64
C GLU A 223 -4.39 10.22 1.18
N ILE A 224 -4.61 10.24 -0.13
CA ILE A 224 -5.79 9.66 -0.78
C ILE A 224 -5.33 8.47 -1.59
N ASN A 225 -5.92 7.29 -1.38
CA ASN A 225 -5.59 6.11 -2.16
C ASN A 225 -6.85 5.43 -2.73
N THR A 226 -6.69 4.76 -3.86
CA THR A 226 -7.75 4.02 -4.56
C THR A 226 -7.37 2.55 -4.72
N LEU A 227 -6.39 2.08 -3.94
CA LEU A 227 -5.90 0.70 -4.01
C LEU A 227 -7.01 -0.31 -3.70
N GLY A 228 -7.98 0.03 -2.85
CA GLY A 228 -9.12 -0.84 -2.54
C GLY A 228 -10.26 -0.80 -3.58
N LEU A 229 -10.21 0.12 -4.54
CA LEU A 229 -11.06 0.12 -5.74
C LEU A 229 -10.40 -0.59 -6.92
N PHE A 230 -9.12 -0.92 -6.80
CA PHE A 230 -8.31 -1.55 -7.86
C PHE A 230 -8.33 -0.75 -9.17
N SER A 231 -8.42 0.57 -9.08
CA SER A 231 -8.61 1.44 -10.24
C SER A 231 -7.94 2.79 -9.97
N PRO A 232 -7.04 3.26 -10.85
CA PRO A 232 -6.33 4.50 -10.61
C PRO A 232 -7.24 5.69 -10.86
N MET A 233 -6.92 6.83 -10.25
CA MET A 233 -7.58 8.10 -10.51
C MET A 233 -7.25 8.58 -11.93
N THR A 234 -8.27 8.89 -12.75
CA THR A 234 -8.08 9.40 -14.12
C THR A 234 -8.03 10.91 -14.20
N SER A 235 -8.60 11.59 -13.22
CA SER A 235 -8.56 13.02 -13.00
C SER A 235 -8.23 13.27 -11.54
N THR A 236 -7.66 14.43 -11.21
CA THR A 236 -7.54 14.78 -9.79
C THR A 236 -8.95 15.05 -9.28
N PRO A 237 -9.46 14.25 -8.33
CA PRO A 237 -10.79 14.49 -7.78
C PRO A 237 -10.85 15.88 -7.15
N THR A 238 -12.05 16.40 -6.95
CA THR A 238 -12.23 17.64 -6.20
C THR A 238 -11.89 17.34 -4.75
N ILE A 239 -10.70 17.78 -4.34
CA ILE A 239 -10.17 17.62 -2.99
C ILE A 239 -10.09 18.99 -2.33
N SER A 240 -10.65 19.10 -1.13
CA SER A 240 -10.48 20.23 -0.24
C SER A 240 -10.06 19.74 1.14
N VAL A 241 -8.97 20.28 1.67
CA VAL A 241 -8.52 20.03 3.04
C VAL A 241 -8.51 21.34 3.79
N THR A 242 -9.20 21.39 4.93
CA THR A 242 -9.33 22.60 5.75
C THR A 242 -8.96 22.33 7.21
N GLY A 243 -8.35 23.32 7.85
CA GLY A 243 -8.03 23.28 9.28
C GLY A 243 -7.86 24.69 9.85
N ASP A 244 -8.70 25.02 10.84
CA ASP A 244 -8.75 26.35 11.46
C ASP A 244 -7.58 26.58 12.43
N GLN A 245 -6.80 27.63 12.15
CA GLN A 245 -5.62 28.04 12.91
C GLN A 245 -4.64 26.87 13.18
N ILE A 246 -4.57 25.91 12.26
CA ILE A 246 -3.72 24.72 12.40
C ILE A 246 -2.27 25.03 12.01
N LEU A 247 -2.06 25.99 11.12
CA LEU A 247 -0.75 26.47 10.74
C LEU A 247 -0.23 27.43 11.80
N LYS A 248 0.86 27.02 12.44
CA LYS A 248 1.60 27.82 13.42
C LYS A 248 3.05 27.87 12.99
N THR A 249 3.65 29.05 13.11
CA THR A 249 5.10 29.25 12.93
C THR A 249 5.66 30.02 14.14
N GLY A 250 6.93 30.35 14.12
CA GLY A 250 7.55 31.16 15.17
C GLY A 250 8.98 31.51 14.86
N THR A 251 9.64 32.05 15.86
CA THR A 251 11.06 32.44 15.81
C THR A 251 11.86 31.44 16.62
N ILE A 252 13.02 31.01 16.09
CA ILE A 252 13.97 30.18 16.82
C ILE A 252 15.21 30.97 17.21
N ASP A 253 15.91 30.55 18.27
CA ASP A 253 17.29 30.95 18.49
C ASP A 253 18.18 30.09 17.59
N LEU A 254 18.98 30.70 16.72
CA LEU A 254 19.81 29.96 15.76
C LEU A 254 20.81 29.01 16.43
N ILE A 255 21.37 29.35 17.59
CA ILE A 255 22.42 28.55 18.23
C ILE A 255 21.83 27.30 18.88
N THR A 256 20.67 27.43 19.52
CA THR A 256 20.01 26.35 20.27
C THR A 256 18.99 25.57 19.44
N GLY A 257 18.37 26.22 18.44
CA GLY A 257 17.27 25.67 17.66
C GLY A 257 15.91 25.70 18.38
N GLU A 258 15.85 26.26 19.58
CA GLU A 258 14.60 26.33 20.35
C GLU A 258 13.72 27.51 19.92
N PHE A 259 12.40 27.31 19.99
CA PHE A 259 11.45 28.39 19.73
C PHE A 259 11.47 29.41 20.86
N ILE A 260 11.50 30.69 20.49
CA ILE A 260 11.49 31.82 21.42
C ILE A 260 10.10 32.44 21.42
N GLY A 261 9.57 32.70 22.62
CA GLY A 261 8.29 33.37 22.79
C GLY A 261 7.09 32.50 22.38
N SER A 262 5.99 33.18 22.05
CA SER A 262 4.75 32.52 21.60
C SER A 262 4.80 32.25 20.10
N LEU A 263 4.20 31.13 19.67
CA LEU A 263 4.02 30.84 18.25
C LEU A 263 3.06 31.84 17.61
N THR A 264 3.35 32.19 16.37
CA THR A 264 2.49 33.02 15.52
C THR A 264 1.45 32.13 14.85
N THR A 265 0.19 32.58 14.84
CA THR A 265 -0.87 31.97 14.04
C THR A 265 -0.69 32.34 12.59
N GLY A 266 -0.57 31.32 11.73
CA GLY A 266 -0.53 31.50 10.30
C GLY A 266 -1.91 31.66 9.69
N THR A 267 -1.98 31.49 8.38
CA THR A 267 -3.23 31.37 7.62
C THR A 267 -3.96 30.06 7.95
N ASP A 268 -5.26 30.01 7.64
CA ASP A 268 -5.99 28.75 7.71
C ASP A 268 -5.49 27.79 6.63
N LEU A 269 -5.39 26.51 6.99
CA LEU A 269 -4.99 25.51 6.02
C LEU A 269 -6.09 25.37 4.96
N ALA A 270 -5.69 25.52 3.70
CA ALA A 270 -6.54 25.29 2.53
C ALA A 270 -5.73 24.56 1.46
N LEU A 271 -5.78 23.22 1.47
CA LEU A 271 -5.20 22.42 0.38
C LEU A 271 -6.29 22.09 -0.64
N THR A 272 -5.89 22.11 -1.90
CA THR A 272 -6.70 21.81 -3.06
C THR A 272 -6.09 20.64 -3.83
N LYS A 273 -6.78 20.19 -4.88
CA LYS A 273 -6.29 19.16 -5.78
C LYS A 273 -4.89 19.43 -6.37
N ASN A 274 -4.47 20.70 -6.49
CA ASN A 274 -3.18 21.06 -7.08
C ASN A 274 -1.99 20.82 -6.12
N ASP A 275 -2.26 20.69 -4.82
CA ASP A 275 -1.25 20.45 -3.80
C ASP A 275 -0.88 18.96 -3.68
N PHE A 276 -1.65 18.08 -4.34
CA PHE A 276 -1.45 16.64 -4.30
C PHE A 276 -0.51 16.16 -5.40
N THR A 277 0.43 15.30 -5.03
CA THR A 277 1.40 14.65 -5.91
C THR A 277 1.22 13.14 -5.88
N ASP A 278 1.57 12.45 -6.97
CA ASP A 278 1.44 10.99 -7.07
C ASP A 278 2.50 10.28 -6.23
N ILE A 279 2.09 9.23 -5.51
CA ILE A 279 3.01 8.34 -4.80
C ILE A 279 3.21 7.08 -5.64
N ASN A 280 4.46 6.73 -5.91
CA ASN A 280 4.86 5.49 -6.57
C ASN A 280 3.96 5.14 -7.78
N PRO A 281 3.84 6.04 -8.78
CA PRO A 281 2.91 5.83 -9.88
C PRO A 281 3.24 4.51 -10.58
N VAL A 282 2.26 3.61 -10.62
CA VAL A 282 2.44 2.28 -11.21
C VAL A 282 2.11 2.40 -12.69
N SER A 283 3.11 2.20 -13.56
CA SER A 283 2.97 2.38 -15.00
C SER A 283 2.44 3.76 -15.40
N GLY A 284 2.81 4.81 -14.65
CA GLY A 284 2.35 6.19 -14.89
C GLY A 284 0.92 6.48 -14.44
N GLN A 285 0.30 5.57 -13.66
CA GLN A 285 -1.05 5.74 -13.14
C GLN A 285 -1.06 6.08 -11.65
N ALA A 286 -1.96 6.97 -11.25
CA ALA A 286 -2.06 7.48 -9.88
C ALA A 286 -3.07 6.68 -9.04
N TYR A 287 -2.58 5.69 -8.29
CA TYR A 287 -3.40 4.97 -7.29
C TYR A 287 -3.38 5.65 -5.92
N GLN A 288 -2.32 6.40 -5.64
CA GLN A 288 -2.08 7.09 -4.38
C GLN A 288 -1.63 8.52 -4.67
N LYS A 289 -2.19 9.46 -3.93
CA LYS A 289 -1.83 10.87 -3.98
C LYS A 289 -1.59 11.40 -2.58
N VAL A 290 -0.63 12.30 -2.42
CA VAL A 290 -0.32 12.94 -1.13
C VAL A 290 -0.08 14.43 -1.26
N ALA A 291 -0.60 15.17 -0.30
CA ALA A 291 -0.22 16.54 -0.02
C ALA A 291 0.38 16.62 1.39
N TYR A 292 1.24 17.61 1.63
CA TYR A 292 1.85 17.82 2.94
C TYR A 292 1.56 19.24 3.42
N PHE A 293 1.41 19.38 4.73
CA PHE A 293 1.54 20.67 5.38
C PHE A 293 2.43 20.56 6.62
N TYR A 294 2.93 21.70 7.07
CA TYR A 294 3.92 21.80 8.13
C TYR A 294 3.48 22.80 9.20
N THR A 295 3.60 22.42 10.47
CA THR A 295 3.21 23.29 11.59
C THR A 295 4.10 23.12 12.81
N ALA A 296 4.37 24.23 13.51
CA ALA A 296 5.02 24.24 14.82
C ALA A 296 4.03 24.03 15.97
N GLY A 297 2.72 24.04 15.69
CA GLY A 297 1.66 23.87 16.67
C GLY A 297 1.60 22.44 17.18
N GLN A 298 1.42 22.28 18.49
CA GLN A 298 1.32 20.97 19.15
C GLN A 298 -0.05 20.65 19.78
N PRO A 299 -0.92 21.63 20.11
CA PRO A 299 -2.27 21.30 20.56
C PRO A 299 -3.07 20.51 19.53
N ALA A 300 -4.02 19.70 20.01
CA ALA A 300 -4.93 18.94 19.16
C ALA A 300 -5.79 19.89 18.30
N LYS A 301 -5.88 19.61 17.00
CA LYS A 301 -6.62 20.42 16.03
C LYS A 301 -7.41 19.53 15.07
N SER A 302 -8.59 20.01 14.68
CA SER A 302 -9.45 19.33 13.72
C SER A 302 -9.00 19.65 12.30
N LEU A 303 -9.02 18.62 11.47
CA LEU A 303 -8.67 18.64 10.07
C LEU A 303 -9.82 17.98 9.30
N THR A 304 -10.35 18.68 8.31
CA THR A 304 -11.48 18.21 7.51
C THR A 304 -11.03 17.99 6.08
N ILE A 305 -11.28 16.79 5.56
CA ILE A 305 -11.05 16.45 4.16
C ILE A 305 -12.41 16.26 3.50
N THR A 306 -12.61 16.88 2.34
CA THR A 306 -13.73 16.63 1.46
C THR A 306 -13.22 16.11 0.12
N LEU A 307 -13.77 14.99 -0.32
CA LEU A 307 -13.51 14.34 -1.60
C LEU A 307 -14.82 14.24 -2.37
N SER A 308 -14.82 14.74 -3.61
CA SER A 308 -15.95 14.65 -4.54
C SER A 308 -15.44 14.46 -5.98
N ASP A 309 -16.33 14.15 -6.91
CA ASP A 309 -16.03 13.98 -8.33
C ASP A 309 -14.92 12.94 -8.61
N LEU A 310 -14.88 11.86 -7.83
CA LEU A 310 -13.92 10.79 -8.05
C LEU A 310 -14.22 10.05 -9.36
N ILE A 311 -13.24 10.03 -10.27
CA ILE A 311 -13.29 9.26 -11.50
C ILE A 311 -12.09 8.30 -11.54
N THR A 312 -12.36 7.02 -11.76
CA THR A 312 -11.34 5.97 -11.81
C THR A 312 -11.33 5.23 -13.15
N LYS A 313 -10.18 4.72 -13.57
CA LYS A 313 -10.04 3.88 -14.77
C LYS A 313 -10.24 2.41 -14.41
N LEU A 314 -11.15 1.72 -15.09
CA LEU A 314 -11.35 0.29 -14.90
C LEU A 314 -10.37 -0.53 -15.75
N ASP A 315 -10.18 -1.80 -15.41
CA ASP A 315 -9.30 -2.73 -16.12
C ASP A 315 -9.67 -2.91 -17.61
N ASP A 316 -10.94 -2.71 -17.98
CA ASP A 316 -11.41 -2.78 -19.37
C ASP A 316 -11.18 -1.48 -20.16
N GLY A 317 -10.50 -0.50 -19.56
CA GLY A 317 -10.17 0.78 -20.14
C GLY A 317 -11.26 1.85 -20.01
N THR A 318 -12.46 1.47 -19.55
CA THR A 318 -13.55 2.42 -19.30
C THR A 318 -13.34 3.22 -18.03
N THR A 319 -14.20 4.22 -17.78
CA THR A 319 -14.14 5.02 -16.55
C THR A 319 -15.36 4.77 -15.67
N ARG A 320 -15.16 4.83 -14.36
CA ARG A 320 -16.22 4.85 -13.35
C ARG A 320 -16.26 6.21 -12.70
N ASN A 321 -17.43 6.85 -12.71
CA ASN A 321 -17.64 8.17 -12.14
C ASN A 321 -18.54 8.09 -10.90
N PHE A 322 -18.04 8.60 -9.78
CA PHE A 322 -18.73 8.64 -8.50
C PHE A 322 -19.30 10.04 -8.18
N PHE A 323 -19.67 10.85 -9.18
CA PHE A 323 -20.11 12.26 -9.06
C PHE A 323 -21.20 12.57 -8.00
N LEU A 324 -22.06 11.61 -7.63
CA LEU A 324 -23.05 11.81 -6.55
C LEU A 324 -22.49 11.57 -5.15
N SER A 325 -21.27 11.06 -5.05
CA SER A 325 -20.65 10.57 -3.83
C SER A 325 -19.71 11.65 -3.32
N THR A 326 -20.12 12.33 -2.24
CA THR A 326 -19.23 13.25 -1.50
C THR A 326 -18.85 12.59 -0.19
N LEU A 327 -17.55 12.49 0.06
CA LEU A 327 -17.01 12.03 1.33
C LEU A 327 -16.43 13.23 2.07
N THR A 328 -17.00 13.55 3.23
CA THR A 328 -16.43 14.52 4.16
C THR A 328 -16.05 13.82 5.45
N GLN A 329 -14.81 14.01 5.88
CA GLN A 329 -14.26 13.41 7.10
C GLN A 329 -13.48 14.44 7.91
N THR A 330 -13.89 14.60 9.16
CA THR A 330 -13.18 15.44 10.13
C THR A 330 -12.50 14.56 11.16
N LYS A 331 -11.21 14.78 11.36
CA LYS A 331 -10.40 14.06 12.35
C LYS A 331 -9.52 15.02 13.12
N THR A 332 -9.30 14.70 14.39
CA THR A 332 -8.40 15.45 15.25
C THR A 332 -7.00 14.88 15.17
N ILE A 333 -6.03 15.72 14.85
CA ILE A 333 -4.60 15.39 14.89
C ILE A 333 -3.92 16.16 16.02
N THR A 334 -2.85 15.60 16.57
CA THR A 334 -2.02 16.26 17.59
C THR A 334 -0.60 16.30 17.04
N PRO A 335 -0.21 17.38 16.32
CA PRO A 335 1.08 17.41 15.67
C PRO A 335 2.22 17.43 16.70
N GLU A 336 3.31 16.78 16.36
CA GLU A 336 4.52 16.72 17.18
C GLU A 336 5.70 17.19 16.33
N ARG A 337 6.39 18.23 16.80
CA ARG A 337 7.53 18.82 16.08
C ARG A 337 8.59 17.77 15.80
N GLY A 338 9.15 17.81 14.60
CA GLY A 338 10.16 16.86 14.14
C GLY A 338 9.62 15.46 13.82
N LYS A 339 8.31 15.21 13.98
CA LYS A 339 7.68 13.92 13.64
C LYS A 339 6.79 14.03 12.42
N ASN A 340 6.56 12.86 11.82
CA ASN A 340 5.62 12.69 10.72
C ASN A 340 4.29 12.14 11.22
N HIS A 341 3.21 12.69 10.68
CA HIS A 341 1.84 12.25 10.89
C HIS A 341 1.20 12.01 9.53
N ARG A 342 0.18 11.18 9.49
CA ARG A 342 -0.60 10.88 8.29
C ARG A 342 -2.07 10.84 8.60
N PHE A 343 -2.86 11.48 7.75
CA PHE A 343 -4.30 11.26 7.60
C PHE A 343 -4.54 10.55 6.27
N LEU A 344 -4.91 9.28 6.34
CA LEU A 344 -5.26 8.43 5.21
C LEU A 344 -6.76 8.49 4.93
N VAL A 345 -7.11 8.67 3.66
CA VAL A 345 -8.44 8.43 3.08
C VAL A 345 -8.29 7.37 1.99
N GLY A 346 -8.42 6.11 2.36
CA GLY A 346 -8.32 4.97 1.45
C GLY A 346 -9.67 4.55 0.91
N ILE A 347 -9.86 4.66 -0.39
CA ILE A 347 -11.11 4.31 -1.05
C ILE A 347 -11.11 2.82 -1.38
N ALA A 348 -12.15 2.13 -0.94
CA ALA A 348 -12.37 0.71 -1.10
C ALA A 348 -13.71 0.43 -1.80
N GLU A 349 -13.81 -0.72 -2.47
CA GLU A 349 -15.08 -1.17 -3.03
C GLU A 349 -16.17 -1.27 -1.94
N SER A 350 -17.34 -0.71 -2.22
CA SER A 350 -18.51 -0.82 -1.35
C SER A 350 -19.24 -2.15 -1.50
N ALA A 351 -19.90 -2.59 -0.45
CA ALA A 351 -20.65 -3.84 -0.46
C ALA A 351 -22.10 -3.69 -0.95
N LEU A 352 -22.66 -4.78 -1.47
CA LEU A 352 -24.09 -4.97 -1.68
C LEU A 352 -24.68 -5.64 -0.45
N THR A 353 -25.70 -5.05 0.13
CA THR A 353 -26.35 -5.65 1.31
C THR A 353 -27.54 -6.48 0.87
N LEU A 354 -27.54 -7.76 1.24
CA LEU A 354 -28.67 -8.69 1.10
C LEU A 354 -29.02 -9.25 2.48
N GLY A 355 -30.16 -8.80 3.03
CA GLY A 355 -30.49 -9.07 4.41
C GLY A 355 -29.46 -8.42 5.33
N THR A 356 -28.77 -9.21 6.14
CA THR A 356 -27.68 -8.74 7.02
C THR A 356 -26.29 -8.92 6.40
N THR A 357 -26.17 -9.65 5.30
CA THR A 357 -24.87 -9.99 4.70
C THR A 357 -24.46 -8.93 3.68
N LYS A 358 -23.24 -8.40 3.84
CA LYS A 358 -22.62 -7.44 2.93
C LYS A 358 -21.68 -8.15 1.96
N TRP A 359 -22.12 -8.31 0.71
CA TRP A 359 -21.43 -9.02 -0.36
C TRP A 359 -20.55 -8.10 -1.20
N ALA A 360 -19.41 -8.59 -1.69
CA ALA A 360 -18.65 -7.92 -2.75
C ALA A 360 -19.50 -7.80 -4.04
N ARG A 361 -19.22 -6.83 -4.92
CA ARG A 361 -20.03 -6.60 -6.14
C ARG A 361 -19.66 -7.55 -7.28
N SER A 362 -18.52 -8.21 -7.22
CA SER A 362 -18.10 -9.22 -8.21
C SER A 362 -17.29 -10.35 -7.59
N ASN A 363 -17.01 -11.38 -8.39
CA ASN A 363 -16.14 -12.48 -7.99
C ASN A 363 -14.68 -12.01 -7.86
N LEU A 364 -13.98 -12.67 -6.94
CA LEU A 364 -12.55 -12.50 -6.74
C LEU A 364 -11.76 -13.12 -7.89
N PHE A 365 -10.71 -12.43 -8.32
CA PHE A 365 -9.66 -12.97 -9.18
C PHE A 365 -8.28 -12.64 -8.60
N TYR A 366 -7.28 -13.40 -9.03
CA TYR A 366 -5.87 -13.19 -8.69
C TYR A 366 -5.05 -12.98 -9.96
N ARG A 367 -4.39 -11.82 -10.07
CA ARG A 367 -3.55 -11.49 -11.22
C ARG A 367 -2.32 -10.69 -10.81
N THR A 368 -1.15 -11.21 -11.16
CA THR A 368 0.16 -10.58 -10.91
C THR A 368 0.80 -9.99 -12.17
N SER A 369 0.22 -10.22 -13.35
CA SER A 369 0.81 -9.88 -14.64
C SER A 369 0.61 -8.43 -15.08
N ASP A 370 -0.28 -7.68 -14.44
CA ASP A 370 -0.53 -6.27 -14.74
C ASP A 370 0.13 -5.34 -13.73
N ALA A 371 -0.01 -4.03 -13.97
CA ALA A 371 0.57 -2.95 -13.16
C ALA A 371 0.31 -3.15 -11.65
N LEU A 372 -0.95 -3.37 -11.27
CA LEU A 372 -1.34 -3.55 -9.86
C LEU A 372 -0.92 -4.89 -9.27
N GLY A 373 -0.58 -5.88 -10.10
CA GLY A 373 -0.31 -7.24 -9.67
C GLY A 373 0.79 -7.40 -8.63
N ALA A 374 1.75 -6.47 -8.57
CA ALA A 374 2.79 -6.45 -7.54
C ALA A 374 2.32 -5.92 -6.17
N THR A 375 1.22 -5.16 -6.14
CA THR A 375 0.75 -4.44 -4.95
C THR A 375 -0.55 -5.00 -4.40
N THR A 376 -1.52 -5.25 -5.28
CA THR A 376 -2.86 -5.76 -4.95
C THR A 376 -3.26 -6.87 -5.93
N PRO A 377 -2.69 -8.08 -5.84
CA PRO A 377 -2.96 -9.14 -6.79
C PRO A 377 -4.38 -9.71 -6.67
N TYR A 378 -4.96 -9.70 -5.47
CA TYR A 378 -6.34 -10.12 -5.18
C TYR A 378 -7.32 -8.98 -5.37
N ARG A 379 -8.24 -9.12 -6.33
CA ARG A 379 -9.14 -8.03 -6.75
C ARG A 379 -10.51 -8.55 -7.15
N PHE A 380 -11.48 -7.65 -7.09
CA PHE A 380 -12.81 -7.87 -7.64
C PHE A 380 -12.86 -7.39 -9.08
N TYR A 381 -13.48 -8.17 -9.97
CA TYR A 381 -13.73 -7.69 -11.33
C TYR A 381 -14.61 -6.44 -11.30
N ALA A 382 -14.16 -5.36 -11.95
CA ALA A 382 -14.88 -4.11 -11.94
C ALA A 382 -16.35 -4.25 -12.37
N ASN A 383 -16.65 -5.09 -13.35
CA ASN A 383 -17.96 -5.21 -13.98
C ASN A 383 -18.66 -6.56 -13.74
N ASN A 384 -18.19 -7.43 -12.84
CA ASN A 384 -18.77 -8.77 -12.60
C ASN A 384 -19.08 -9.55 -13.91
N PRO A 385 -18.09 -9.82 -14.78
CA PRO A 385 -18.32 -10.51 -16.05
C PRO A 385 -18.62 -12.02 -15.90
N TYR A 386 -19.30 -12.58 -16.90
CA TYR A 386 -19.42 -14.03 -17.09
C TYR A 386 -18.13 -14.56 -17.72
N LEU A 387 -17.39 -15.43 -17.01
CA LEU A 387 -16.07 -15.90 -17.39
C LEU A 387 -15.90 -17.41 -17.06
N PRO A 388 -16.55 -18.31 -17.80
CA PRO A 388 -16.58 -19.74 -17.47
C PRO A 388 -15.23 -20.47 -17.59
N ASN A 389 -14.24 -19.87 -18.26
CA ASN A 389 -12.94 -20.48 -18.53
C ASN A 389 -11.76 -19.72 -17.93
N GLN A 390 -11.99 -18.78 -17.01
CA GLN A 390 -10.91 -17.96 -16.45
C GLN A 390 -10.29 -18.57 -15.19
N GLN A 391 -9.19 -19.28 -15.38
CA GLN A 391 -8.44 -19.96 -14.30
C GLN A 391 -8.04 -19.02 -13.16
N GLU A 392 -7.78 -17.73 -13.44
CA GLU A 392 -7.43 -16.72 -12.43
C GLU A 392 -8.52 -16.48 -11.35
N SER A 393 -9.72 -17.04 -11.53
CA SER A 393 -10.86 -16.90 -10.63
C SER A 393 -11.32 -18.20 -9.97
N PHE A 394 -10.62 -19.32 -10.20
CA PHE A 394 -11.00 -20.63 -9.67
C PHE A 394 -10.04 -21.06 -8.57
N PHE A 395 -10.53 -21.09 -7.33
CA PHE A 395 -9.75 -21.40 -6.14
C PHE A 395 -10.17 -22.75 -5.58
N SER A 396 -9.22 -23.49 -5.01
CA SER A 396 -9.51 -24.67 -4.21
C SER A 396 -10.01 -24.25 -2.82
N PHE A 397 -10.70 -25.14 -2.12
CA PHE A 397 -11.14 -24.87 -0.76
C PHE A 397 -9.93 -24.62 0.16
N LYS A 398 -9.93 -23.50 0.90
CA LYS A 398 -8.82 -22.97 1.71
C LYS A 398 -7.52 -22.68 0.94
N GLY A 399 -7.58 -22.70 -0.39
CA GLY A 399 -6.49 -22.30 -1.27
C GLY A 399 -6.57 -20.81 -1.57
N HIS A 400 -5.41 -20.15 -1.57
CA HIS A 400 -5.32 -18.73 -1.92
C HIS A 400 -4.77 -18.48 -3.33
N LEU A 401 -4.23 -19.49 -4.00
CA LEU A 401 -3.77 -19.35 -5.38
C LEU A 401 -4.73 -20.08 -6.33
N PRO A 402 -5.18 -19.44 -7.43
CA PRO A 402 -6.04 -20.10 -8.39
C PRO A 402 -5.36 -21.30 -9.06
N GLY A 403 -6.14 -22.33 -9.40
CA GLY A 403 -5.65 -23.55 -10.04
C GLY A 403 -4.66 -24.38 -9.20
N ARG A 404 -4.44 -24.02 -7.94
CA ARG A 404 -3.58 -24.76 -7.00
C ARG A 404 -4.37 -25.27 -5.80
N LEU A 405 -4.08 -26.49 -5.38
CA LEU A 405 -4.63 -27.04 -4.14
C LEU A 405 -4.08 -26.25 -2.94
N ALA A 406 -4.90 -26.14 -1.90
CA ALA A 406 -4.48 -25.56 -0.62
C ALA A 406 -3.29 -26.34 -0.02
N SER A 407 -2.52 -25.67 0.83
CA SER A 407 -1.46 -26.35 1.56
C SER A 407 -2.05 -27.44 2.47
N ALA A 408 -1.38 -28.59 2.52
CA ALA A 408 -1.67 -29.64 3.49
C ALA A 408 -1.47 -29.16 4.93
N ASN A 409 -0.55 -28.22 5.16
CA ASN A 409 -0.35 -27.60 6.46
C ASN A 409 -1.41 -26.51 6.69
N PRO A 410 -2.30 -26.65 7.70
CA PRO A 410 -3.31 -25.65 8.00
C PRO A 410 -2.75 -24.25 8.29
N ALA A 411 -1.53 -24.15 8.84
CA ALA A 411 -0.89 -22.86 9.11
C ALA A 411 -0.56 -22.06 7.84
N ASN A 412 -0.50 -22.75 6.69
CA ASN A 412 -0.24 -22.15 5.38
C ASN A 412 -1.52 -21.99 4.53
N GLN A 413 -2.68 -22.41 5.06
CA GLN A 413 -3.97 -22.15 4.44
C GLN A 413 -4.36 -20.70 4.68
N LYS A 414 -4.90 -20.05 3.64
CA LYS A 414 -5.24 -18.63 3.68
C LYS A 414 -6.58 -18.40 3.00
N ASP A 415 -7.37 -17.49 3.56
CA ASP A 415 -8.59 -17.02 2.91
C ASP A 415 -8.22 -16.00 1.82
N PRO A 416 -8.46 -16.30 0.53
CA PRO A 416 -8.12 -15.37 -0.55
C PRO A 416 -8.91 -14.06 -0.47
N CYS A 417 -10.10 -14.05 0.14
CA CYS A 417 -10.85 -12.82 0.39
C CYS A 417 -10.13 -11.92 1.41
N ALA A 418 -9.54 -12.51 2.46
CA ALA A 418 -8.78 -11.76 3.47
C ALA A 418 -7.48 -11.16 2.91
N LEU A 419 -7.07 -11.56 1.71
CA LEU A 419 -5.91 -11.00 1.01
C LEU A 419 -6.28 -9.86 0.05
N VAL A 420 -7.56 -9.53 -0.10
CA VAL A 420 -8.01 -8.34 -0.85
C VAL A 420 -7.62 -7.09 -0.08
N TYR A 421 -7.06 -6.08 -0.75
CA TYR A 421 -6.72 -4.81 -0.10
C TYR A 421 -7.99 -4.00 0.23
N PRO A 422 -8.09 -3.39 1.43
CA PRO A 422 -7.23 -3.59 2.60
C PRO A 422 -7.40 -4.97 3.22
N ALA A 423 -6.28 -5.61 3.56
CA ALA A 423 -6.26 -6.98 4.05
C ALA A 423 -7.18 -7.18 5.26
N GLY A 424 -7.88 -8.31 5.27
CA GLY A 424 -8.86 -8.70 6.29
C GLY A 424 -10.22 -8.02 6.19
N LEU A 425 -10.42 -7.05 5.30
CA LEU A 425 -11.71 -6.34 5.18
C LEU A 425 -12.82 -7.24 4.61
N TRP A 426 -12.42 -8.24 3.84
CA TRP A 426 -13.27 -9.21 3.20
C TRP A 426 -12.91 -10.61 3.70
N LYS A 427 -13.90 -11.50 3.72
CA LYS A 427 -13.73 -12.92 4.02
C LYS A 427 -14.55 -13.80 3.09
N THR A 428 -14.18 -15.07 2.99
CA THR A 428 -15.02 -16.09 2.37
C THR A 428 -16.30 -16.24 3.21
N PRO A 429 -17.49 -16.34 2.59
CA PRO A 429 -18.75 -16.42 3.32
C PRO A 429 -18.82 -17.69 4.16
N SER A 430 -19.47 -17.59 5.31
CA SER A 430 -19.87 -18.75 6.09
C SER A 430 -21.10 -19.45 5.47
N GLU A 431 -21.32 -20.69 5.89
CA GLU A 431 -22.50 -21.50 5.63
C GLU A 431 -23.79 -20.75 6.01
N ALA A 432 -23.77 -20.05 7.15
CA ALA A 432 -24.89 -19.25 7.62
C ALA A 432 -25.22 -18.10 6.64
N GLN A 433 -24.20 -17.50 6.01
CA GLN A 433 -24.37 -16.39 5.09
C GLN A 433 -24.86 -16.82 3.70
N ILE A 434 -24.62 -18.07 3.28
CA ILE A 434 -25.17 -18.62 2.03
C ILE A 434 -26.55 -19.28 2.22
N THR A 435 -26.92 -19.63 3.44
CA THR A 435 -28.20 -20.31 3.73
C THR A 435 -29.41 -19.57 3.15
N PRO A 436 -29.55 -18.23 3.29
CA PRO A 436 -30.68 -17.49 2.71
C PRO A 436 -30.73 -17.52 1.17
N LEU A 437 -29.63 -17.90 0.52
CA LEU A 437 -29.50 -18.01 -0.94
C LEU A 437 -29.85 -19.40 -1.47
N THR A 438 -30.21 -20.35 -0.61
CA THR A 438 -30.39 -21.75 -1.02
C THR A 438 -31.76 -22.27 -0.59
N SER A 439 -32.36 -23.15 -1.39
CA SER A 439 -33.66 -23.74 -1.07
C SER A 439 -33.55 -25.11 -0.38
N ASN A 440 -32.38 -25.75 -0.41
CA ASN A 440 -32.15 -27.09 0.14
C ASN A 440 -30.80 -27.23 0.85
N ARG A 441 -30.73 -28.17 1.81
CA ARG A 441 -29.52 -28.55 2.56
C ARG A 441 -29.26 -30.05 2.34
N GLY A 442 -28.06 -30.46 1.90
CA GLY A 442 -27.78 -31.89 1.77
C GLY A 442 -26.31 -32.29 1.59
N LEU A 443 -25.95 -33.43 2.17
CA LEU A 443 -24.66 -34.14 2.03
C LEU A 443 -24.59 -35.01 0.75
N LEU A 444 -25.75 -35.24 0.09
CA LEU A 444 -25.97 -36.35 -0.85
C LEU A 444 -26.32 -35.94 -2.28
N ASP A 445 -26.24 -34.65 -2.63
CA ASP A 445 -26.62 -34.17 -3.99
C ASP A 445 -25.72 -34.74 -5.10
N GLY A 446 -24.50 -35.19 -4.77
CA GLY A 446 -23.61 -35.85 -5.73
C GLY A 446 -23.99 -37.30 -6.07
N ALA A 447 -24.79 -37.98 -5.24
CA ALA A 447 -25.10 -39.42 -5.41
C ALA A 447 -26.61 -39.71 -5.57
N LEU A 448 -27.50 -38.89 -5.00
CA LEU A 448 -28.96 -39.02 -5.13
C LEU A 448 -29.62 -37.81 -5.81
N GLY A 449 -28.87 -36.76 -6.14
CA GLY A 449 -29.37 -35.60 -6.88
C GLY A 449 -30.03 -35.99 -8.21
N SER A 450 -29.57 -37.09 -8.83
CA SER A 450 -30.17 -37.66 -10.04
C SER A 450 -31.58 -38.21 -9.85
N VAL A 451 -31.97 -38.66 -8.64
CA VAL A 451 -33.31 -39.20 -8.36
C VAL A 451 -34.29 -38.08 -8.02
N LEU A 452 -33.85 -37.04 -7.29
CA LEU A 452 -34.69 -35.88 -6.98
C LEU A 452 -34.83 -34.90 -8.17
N ASP A 453 -33.81 -34.79 -9.03
CA ASP A 453 -33.90 -34.11 -10.33
C ASP A 453 -34.91 -34.82 -11.25
N LEU A 454 -34.91 -36.16 -11.27
CA LEU A 454 -35.84 -36.94 -12.11
C LEU A 454 -37.30 -36.80 -11.69
N LEU A 455 -37.55 -36.52 -10.40
CA LEU A 455 -38.89 -36.27 -9.86
C LEU A 455 -39.31 -34.80 -9.91
N GLY A 456 -38.43 -33.88 -10.33
CA GLY A 456 -38.74 -32.46 -10.39
C GLY A 456 -39.24 -31.90 -9.04
N THR A 457 -38.61 -32.23 -7.92
CA THR A 457 -39.12 -31.82 -6.59
C THR A 457 -38.30 -30.74 -5.91
N LEU A 458 -37.16 -30.31 -6.47
CA LEU A 458 -36.29 -29.33 -5.83
C LEU A 458 -36.92 -27.93 -5.79
N PRO A 459 -37.29 -27.36 -4.63
CA PRO A 459 -37.94 -26.05 -4.56
C PRO A 459 -37.11 -24.95 -5.21
N ALA A 460 -37.80 -23.98 -5.83
CA ALA A 460 -37.18 -22.77 -6.35
C ALA A 460 -36.46 -22.02 -5.23
N THR A 461 -35.34 -21.38 -5.55
CA THR A 461 -34.64 -20.56 -4.57
C THR A 461 -35.45 -19.31 -4.20
N PRO A 462 -35.70 -19.06 -2.90
CA PRO A 462 -36.46 -17.91 -2.45
C PRO A 462 -35.89 -16.58 -2.95
N GLY A 463 -36.76 -15.70 -3.45
CA GLY A 463 -36.41 -14.33 -3.81
C GLY A 463 -35.36 -14.18 -4.92
N SER A 464 -35.08 -15.24 -5.68
CA SER A 464 -34.11 -15.22 -6.77
C SER A 464 -34.73 -14.82 -8.11
N ASN A 465 -33.98 -14.10 -8.93
CA ASN A 465 -34.18 -14.01 -10.36
C ASN A 465 -33.11 -14.84 -11.06
N TYR A 466 -33.41 -15.35 -12.25
CA TYR A 466 -32.48 -16.20 -12.99
C TYR A 466 -32.54 -15.91 -14.48
N GLY A 467 -31.42 -16.16 -15.15
CA GLY A 467 -31.30 -16.12 -16.59
C GLY A 467 -30.68 -17.41 -17.13
N THR A 468 -30.29 -17.37 -18.39
CA THR A 468 -29.61 -18.50 -19.06
C THR A 468 -28.20 -18.74 -18.53
N ILE A 469 -27.55 -17.72 -17.96
CA ILE A 469 -26.15 -17.77 -17.53
C ILE A 469 -25.93 -17.29 -16.09
N TYR A 470 -26.99 -17.05 -15.32
CA TYR A 470 -26.87 -16.52 -13.95
C TYR A 470 -28.08 -16.83 -13.09
N ILE A 471 -27.86 -16.74 -11.78
CA ILE A 471 -28.86 -16.57 -10.74
C ILE A 471 -28.50 -15.34 -9.91
N GLU A 472 -29.49 -14.54 -9.52
CA GLU A 472 -29.27 -13.29 -8.78
C GLU A 472 -30.32 -13.03 -7.72
N TYR A 473 -29.96 -12.16 -6.78
CA TYR A 473 -30.79 -11.79 -5.66
C TYR A 473 -30.93 -10.26 -5.59
N PRO A 474 -32.14 -9.75 -5.34
CA PRO A 474 -32.38 -8.34 -5.15
C PRO A 474 -31.70 -7.87 -3.86
N ILE A 475 -31.01 -6.75 -3.93
CA ILE A 475 -30.32 -6.16 -2.78
C ILE A 475 -31.30 -5.37 -1.93
N THR A 476 -31.01 -5.31 -0.62
CA THR A 476 -31.69 -4.44 0.35
C THR A 476 -31.04 -3.06 0.44
N ALA A 477 -29.72 -2.95 0.21
CA ALA A 477 -28.99 -1.69 0.17
C ALA A 477 -27.70 -1.80 -0.67
N GLY A 478 -27.06 -0.67 -0.98
CA GLY A 478 -25.80 -0.61 -1.73
C GLY A 478 -25.95 -0.41 -3.25
N PHE A 479 -27.15 -0.10 -3.74
CA PHE A 479 -27.31 0.38 -5.11
C PHE A 479 -26.57 1.71 -5.29
N ASN A 480 -25.80 1.84 -6.37
CA ASN A 480 -25.22 3.13 -6.75
C ASN A 480 -25.08 3.25 -8.27
N PRO A 481 -25.41 4.41 -8.88
CA PRO A 481 -25.40 4.61 -10.32
C PRO A 481 -24.00 4.59 -10.96
N ALA A 482 -22.91 4.76 -10.20
CA ALA A 482 -21.54 4.56 -10.67
C ALA A 482 -21.28 3.11 -11.13
N TYR A 483 -22.12 2.16 -10.67
CA TYR A 483 -22.12 0.76 -11.07
C TYR A 483 -23.23 0.43 -12.08
N GLY A 484 -23.82 1.45 -12.71
CA GLY A 484 -24.91 1.32 -13.68
C GLY A 484 -26.32 1.33 -13.06
N GLY A 485 -27.32 0.88 -13.81
CA GLY A 485 -28.71 0.84 -13.37
C GLY A 485 -29.00 -0.16 -12.24
N THR A 486 -30.23 -0.17 -11.74
CA THR A 486 -30.66 -1.06 -10.64
C THR A 486 -30.61 -2.54 -11.01
N THR A 487 -30.67 -2.88 -12.30
CA THR A 487 -30.57 -4.25 -12.84
C THR A 487 -29.15 -4.58 -13.33
N SER A 488 -28.20 -3.66 -13.21
CA SER A 488 -26.80 -3.93 -13.55
C SER A 488 -26.23 -5.05 -12.68
N ARG A 489 -25.40 -5.90 -13.28
CA ARG A 489 -24.73 -7.04 -12.65
C ARG A 489 -23.83 -6.71 -11.45
N THR A 490 -23.47 -5.44 -11.28
CA THR A 490 -22.68 -4.86 -10.19
C THR A 490 -23.54 -4.19 -9.10
N ASN A 491 -24.85 -4.08 -9.32
CA ASN A 491 -25.87 -3.60 -8.38
C ASN A 491 -26.85 -4.72 -7.96
N ARG A 492 -26.45 -5.98 -8.18
CA ARG A 492 -27.16 -7.19 -7.80
C ARG A 492 -26.17 -8.19 -7.23
N VAL A 493 -26.60 -8.99 -6.26
CA VAL A 493 -25.84 -10.18 -5.86
C VAL A 493 -26.10 -11.23 -6.93
N ARG A 494 -25.31 -11.18 -8.02
CA ARG A 494 -25.42 -12.05 -9.18
C ARG A 494 -24.27 -13.05 -9.21
N PHE A 495 -24.64 -14.33 -9.27
CA PHE A 495 -23.73 -15.44 -9.48
C PHE A 495 -23.87 -15.96 -10.90
N TYR A 496 -22.80 -15.84 -11.65
CA TYR A 496 -22.71 -16.32 -13.01
C TYR A 496 -22.43 -17.82 -13.04
N TYR A 497 -22.99 -18.51 -14.04
CA TYR A 497 -22.79 -19.94 -14.26
C TYR A 497 -21.39 -20.26 -14.83
N ASN A 498 -20.34 -19.73 -14.21
CA ASN A 498 -18.96 -19.90 -14.69
C ASN A 498 -18.49 -21.36 -14.62
N GLY A 499 -19.20 -22.23 -13.91
CA GLY A 499 -18.92 -23.65 -13.76
C GLY A 499 -18.22 -24.00 -12.45
N VAL A 500 -18.00 -25.30 -12.28
CA VAL A 500 -17.17 -25.89 -11.24
C VAL A 500 -16.14 -26.79 -11.93
N GLN A 501 -14.90 -26.74 -11.48
CA GLN A 501 -13.82 -27.57 -12.01
C GLN A 501 -13.55 -28.71 -11.03
N ASN A 502 -13.72 -29.95 -11.46
CA ASN A 502 -13.39 -31.13 -10.67
C ASN A 502 -12.31 -31.92 -11.41
N ASN A 503 -11.09 -32.00 -10.86
CA ASN A 503 -10.16 -33.13 -10.97
C ASN A 503 -8.73 -32.73 -10.57
N VAL A 504 -8.05 -33.64 -9.87
CA VAL A 504 -6.58 -33.78 -9.89
C VAL A 504 -6.25 -35.28 -9.93
N ILE A 505 -5.71 -35.76 -11.05
CA ILE A 505 -4.93 -37.01 -11.08
C ILE A 505 -3.48 -36.59 -10.81
N LEU A 506 -2.90 -37.08 -9.73
CA LEU A 506 -1.46 -36.96 -9.46
C LEU A 506 -0.69 -37.86 -10.42
N ALA A 507 -0.33 -37.34 -11.60
CA ALA A 507 0.68 -37.92 -12.46
C ALA A 507 1.74 -36.85 -12.75
N ASN A 508 2.94 -37.02 -12.19
CA ASN A 508 4.15 -36.24 -12.50
C ASN A 508 4.07 -34.71 -12.27
N GLY A 509 3.38 -34.24 -11.23
CA GLY A 509 3.46 -32.83 -10.80
C GLY A 509 2.82 -31.81 -11.77
N LEU A 510 2.11 -32.28 -12.79
CA LEU A 510 1.31 -31.46 -13.70
C LEU A 510 -0.17 -31.74 -13.47
N ILE A 511 -0.90 -30.74 -12.96
CA ILE A 511 -2.35 -30.80 -12.81
C ILE A 511 -2.97 -30.52 -14.19
N ASN A 512 -3.62 -31.53 -14.77
CA ASN A 512 -4.45 -31.34 -15.96
C ASN A 512 -5.87 -30.97 -15.50
N MET A 513 -6.25 -29.71 -15.67
CA MET A 513 -7.55 -29.19 -15.28
C MET A 513 -8.57 -29.40 -16.41
N SER A 514 -9.51 -30.33 -16.24
CA SER A 514 -10.69 -30.39 -17.11
C SER A 514 -11.87 -29.69 -16.42
N ILE A 515 -12.49 -28.74 -17.13
CA ILE A 515 -13.71 -28.08 -16.67
C ILE A 515 -14.87 -29.03 -16.99
N ILE A 516 -15.49 -29.61 -15.96
CA ILE A 516 -16.54 -30.63 -16.17
C ILE A 516 -17.87 -29.98 -16.61
N GLU A 517 -18.20 -28.79 -16.08
CA GLU A 517 -19.45 -28.07 -16.41
C GLU A 517 -19.23 -26.57 -16.60
N ALA A 518 -18.47 -26.18 -17.63
CA ALA A 518 -18.33 -24.77 -17.99
C ALA A 518 -19.69 -24.22 -18.44
N GLY A 519 -20.19 -23.17 -17.81
CA GLY A 519 -21.37 -22.45 -18.30
C GLY A 519 -22.73 -22.90 -17.77
N ALA A 520 -22.81 -23.98 -16.99
CA ALA A 520 -24.08 -24.56 -16.54
C ALA A 520 -24.40 -24.31 -15.05
N THR A 521 -23.39 -24.10 -14.22
CA THR A 521 -23.52 -23.98 -12.77
C THR A 521 -22.72 -22.81 -12.20
N ALA A 522 -23.23 -22.16 -11.16
CA ALA A 522 -22.49 -21.20 -10.34
C ALA A 522 -21.99 -21.91 -9.08
N GLY A 523 -20.67 -21.99 -8.89
CA GLY A 523 -20.07 -22.58 -7.69
C GLY A 523 -19.29 -21.57 -6.86
N ILE A 524 -19.54 -21.53 -5.55
CA ILE A 524 -18.79 -20.71 -4.59
C ILE A 524 -18.47 -21.47 -3.31
N TRP A 525 -17.23 -21.35 -2.82
CA TRP A 525 -16.83 -21.89 -1.53
C TRP A 525 -17.37 -21.11 -0.35
N THR A 526 -17.69 -21.83 0.73
CA THR A 526 -17.80 -21.24 2.07
C THR A 526 -16.49 -21.41 2.85
N SER A 527 -16.38 -20.79 4.02
CA SER A 527 -15.28 -21.00 4.97
C SER A 527 -15.36 -22.34 5.71
N ASP A 528 -16.53 -22.99 5.71
CA ASP A 528 -16.87 -24.01 6.70
C ASP A 528 -16.65 -25.42 6.17
N ARG A 529 -16.12 -26.29 7.05
CA ARG A 529 -15.97 -27.73 6.80
C ARG A 529 -17.32 -28.43 7.06
N VAL A 530 -17.52 -29.59 6.42
CA VAL A 530 -18.77 -30.36 6.59
C VAL A 530 -18.76 -31.17 7.88
N LEU A 531 -17.60 -31.73 8.25
CA LEU A 531 -17.35 -32.33 9.57
C LEU A 531 -16.11 -31.64 10.19
N ASP A 532 -16.32 -31.05 11.36
CA ASP A 532 -15.33 -30.36 12.19
C ASP A 532 -15.59 -30.74 13.67
N GLY A 533 -14.54 -30.84 14.49
CA GLY A 533 -14.66 -31.12 15.93
C GLY A 533 -13.96 -32.39 16.44
N GLY A 534 -13.50 -32.32 17.70
CA GLY A 534 -13.03 -33.47 18.49
C GLY A 534 -11.66 -33.99 18.07
N LEU A 535 -11.54 -35.31 17.86
CA LEU A 535 -10.29 -35.94 17.42
C LEU A 535 -9.85 -35.45 16.02
N LEU A 536 -10.80 -35.03 15.17
CA LEU A 536 -10.50 -34.51 13.84
C LEU A 536 -9.78 -33.16 13.89
N ASP A 537 -10.19 -32.26 14.78
CA ASP A 537 -9.49 -30.98 15.05
C ASP A 537 -8.09 -31.21 15.62
N GLN A 538 -7.97 -32.17 16.56
CA GLN A 538 -6.68 -32.55 17.16
C GLN A 538 -5.72 -33.16 16.14
N LEU A 539 -6.26 -33.86 15.14
CA LEU A 539 -5.49 -34.39 14.01
C LEU A 539 -5.33 -33.39 12.87
N SER A 540 -5.85 -32.16 13.00
CA SER A 540 -5.86 -31.14 11.93
C SER A 540 -6.54 -31.62 10.63
N THR A 541 -7.47 -32.58 10.75
CA THR A 541 -8.22 -33.19 9.64
C THR A 541 -9.68 -32.74 9.67
N GLY A 542 -10.33 -32.67 8.52
CA GLY A 542 -11.77 -32.41 8.45
C GLY A 542 -12.31 -32.84 7.09
N VAL A 543 -13.57 -33.30 7.07
CA VAL A 543 -14.19 -33.91 5.88
C VAL A 543 -15.01 -32.88 5.14
N GLY A 544 -14.76 -32.74 3.83
CA GLY A 544 -15.60 -31.95 2.93
C GLY A 544 -15.61 -30.44 3.20
N ALA A 545 -16.19 -29.71 2.26
CA ALA A 545 -16.42 -28.26 2.38
C ALA A 545 -17.84 -27.92 1.96
N TRP A 546 -18.46 -27.00 2.69
CA TRP A 546 -19.74 -26.44 2.25
C TRP A 546 -19.52 -25.45 1.10
N GLY A 547 -20.39 -25.52 0.12
CA GLY A 547 -20.41 -24.60 -1.01
C GLY A 547 -21.83 -24.26 -1.46
N TYR A 548 -21.93 -23.15 -2.18
CA TYR A 548 -23.13 -22.77 -2.92
C TYR A 548 -23.03 -23.32 -4.35
N LEU A 549 -24.06 -24.04 -4.80
CA LEU A 549 -24.23 -24.46 -6.19
C LEU A 549 -25.55 -23.93 -6.75
N GLY A 550 -25.49 -23.08 -7.77
CA GLY A 550 -26.67 -22.51 -8.44
C GLY A 550 -26.78 -22.96 -9.90
N SER A 551 -27.99 -23.19 -10.40
CA SER A 551 -28.27 -23.50 -11.80
C SER A 551 -29.69 -23.11 -12.19
N THR A 552 -29.96 -23.02 -13.49
CA THR A 552 -31.33 -22.93 -14.02
C THR A 552 -31.73 -24.31 -14.55
N LYS A 553 -32.80 -24.91 -14.01
CA LYS A 553 -33.26 -26.24 -14.45
C LYS A 553 -34.69 -26.20 -15.00
N SER A 554 -34.92 -27.04 -16.00
CA SER A 554 -36.26 -27.40 -16.48
C SER A 554 -36.75 -28.60 -15.68
N MET A 555 -37.91 -28.45 -15.07
CA MET A 555 -38.52 -29.44 -14.18
C MET A 555 -39.23 -30.60 -14.89
N SER A 556 -39.70 -30.33 -16.11
CA SER A 556 -40.25 -31.29 -17.07
C SER A 556 -40.37 -30.58 -18.43
N LEU A 557 -40.76 -31.30 -19.49
CA LEU A 557 -41.05 -30.69 -20.80
C LEU A 557 -42.12 -29.58 -20.76
N PHE A 558 -42.95 -29.53 -19.71
CA PHE A 558 -44.14 -28.66 -19.64
C PHE A 558 -44.12 -27.67 -18.47
N GLN A 559 -43.07 -27.66 -17.65
CA GLN A 559 -42.96 -26.72 -16.54
C GLN A 559 -41.96 -25.60 -16.82
N PRO A 560 -42.23 -24.37 -16.35
CA PRO A 560 -41.31 -23.26 -16.55
C PRO A 560 -39.97 -23.55 -15.89
N GLN A 561 -38.89 -23.09 -16.52
CA GLN A 561 -37.56 -23.11 -15.93
C GLN A 561 -37.57 -22.35 -14.61
N ARG A 562 -36.77 -22.80 -13.63
CA ARG A 562 -36.55 -22.08 -12.38
C ARG A 562 -35.09 -22.07 -11.97
N GLY A 563 -34.70 -21.02 -11.25
CA GLY A 563 -33.44 -20.96 -10.53
C GLY A 563 -33.47 -21.89 -9.33
N ILE A 564 -32.47 -22.76 -9.23
CA ILE A 564 -32.26 -23.69 -8.12
C ILE A 564 -30.86 -23.45 -7.59
N ALA A 565 -30.76 -23.21 -6.30
CA ALA A 565 -29.52 -23.09 -5.58
C ALA A 565 -29.54 -24.00 -4.35
N THR A 566 -28.54 -24.85 -4.24
CA THR A 566 -28.39 -25.79 -3.14
C THR A 566 -27.12 -25.51 -2.38
N LYS A 567 -27.18 -25.78 -1.08
CA LYS A 567 -25.99 -25.89 -0.26
C LYS A 567 -25.47 -27.32 -0.43
N SER A 568 -24.31 -27.45 -1.04
CA SER A 568 -23.71 -28.75 -1.35
C SER A 568 -22.46 -28.98 -0.50
N ALA A 569 -22.32 -30.21 0.00
CA ALA A 569 -21.07 -30.70 0.55
C ALA A 569 -20.17 -31.16 -0.59
N GLY A 570 -19.14 -30.39 -0.91
CA GLY A 570 -18.08 -30.85 -1.81
C GLY A 570 -17.30 -31.99 -1.16
N LEU A 571 -17.23 -33.15 -1.81
CA LEU A 571 -16.33 -34.23 -1.42
C LEU A 571 -14.89 -33.76 -1.61
N LEU A 572 -14.20 -33.48 -0.50
CA LEU A 572 -12.75 -33.38 -0.46
C LEU A 572 -12.24 -34.79 -0.21
N ASN A 573 -11.36 -35.31 -1.07
CA ASN A 573 -10.79 -36.63 -0.81
C ASN A 573 -9.80 -36.49 0.34
N ILE A 574 -10.16 -37.07 1.49
CA ILE A 574 -9.47 -36.85 2.76
C ILE A 574 -8.23 -37.71 2.81
N ASP A 575 -7.15 -37.03 3.15
CA ASP A 575 -5.96 -37.59 3.74
C ASP A 575 -6.26 -38.21 5.11
N LEU A 576 -6.57 -39.51 5.13
CA LEU A 576 -6.30 -40.29 6.33
C LEU A 576 -4.78 -40.49 6.37
N LEU A 577 -4.09 -39.89 7.35
CA LEU A 577 -2.69 -40.12 7.79
C LEU A 577 -1.66 -38.98 7.57
N GLY A 578 -2.05 -37.76 7.20
CA GLY A 578 -1.14 -36.59 7.20
C GLY A 578 -0.25 -36.45 5.95
N LEU A 579 -0.65 -37.07 4.83
CA LEU A 579 -0.02 -37.04 3.51
C LEU A 579 -0.52 -35.92 2.57
N GLY A 580 -1.46 -35.08 3.02
CA GLY A 580 -1.98 -33.90 2.32
C GLY A 580 -3.25 -34.10 1.49
N LEU A 581 -3.96 -32.99 1.22
CA LEU A 581 -5.24 -32.95 0.51
C LEU A 581 -5.08 -33.49 -0.93
N VAL A 582 -5.63 -34.67 -1.22
CA VAL A 582 -5.39 -35.40 -2.48
C VAL A 582 -6.19 -34.82 -3.66
N ALA A 583 -7.37 -34.25 -3.39
CA ALA A 583 -8.18 -33.56 -4.40
C ALA A 583 -9.17 -32.57 -3.77
N SER A 584 -9.29 -31.39 -4.39
CA SER A 584 -10.37 -30.41 -4.16
C SER A 584 -10.91 -30.00 -5.52
N GLY A 585 -12.21 -29.76 -5.62
CA GLY A 585 -12.75 -28.98 -6.74
C GLY A 585 -12.21 -27.55 -6.72
N PHE A 586 -12.35 -26.83 -7.83
CA PHE A 586 -12.12 -25.40 -7.91
C PHE A 586 -13.43 -24.69 -8.26
N MET A 587 -13.72 -23.64 -7.51
CA MET A 587 -14.92 -22.82 -7.64
C MET A 587 -14.53 -21.35 -7.67
N ASN A 588 -15.46 -20.49 -8.08
CA ASN A 588 -15.27 -19.07 -7.86
C ASN A 588 -15.29 -18.74 -6.36
N VAL A 589 -14.71 -17.59 -6.02
CA VAL A 589 -14.82 -17.04 -4.68
C VAL A 589 -15.60 -15.73 -4.78
N ARG A 590 -16.64 -15.61 -3.94
CA ARG A 590 -17.37 -14.36 -3.75
C ARG A 590 -17.26 -13.96 -2.29
N CYS A 591 -16.69 -12.80 -2.02
CA CYS A 591 -16.40 -12.38 -0.66
C CYS A 591 -17.58 -11.67 0.00
N VAL A 592 -17.58 -11.68 1.33
CA VAL A 592 -18.45 -10.88 2.21
C VAL A 592 -17.61 -10.03 3.15
N ARG A 593 -18.18 -8.97 3.71
CA ARG A 593 -17.49 -8.17 4.74
C ARG A 593 -17.14 -9.03 5.95
N ASP A 594 -15.97 -8.75 6.52
CA ASP A 594 -15.59 -9.29 7.82
C ASP A 594 -15.84 -8.26 8.92
N ASP A 595 -16.85 -8.51 9.76
CA ASP A 595 -17.19 -7.63 10.87
C ASP A 595 -16.06 -7.53 11.92
N SER A 596 -15.14 -8.51 11.97
CA SER A 596 -13.98 -8.46 12.88
C SER A 596 -12.91 -7.46 12.43
N TRP A 597 -12.95 -7.02 11.17
CA TRP A 597 -11.94 -6.11 10.61
C TRP A 597 -11.86 -4.79 11.36
N THR A 598 -12.97 -4.23 11.84
CA THR A 598 -12.95 -2.97 12.60
C THR A 598 -12.16 -3.09 13.90
N THR A 599 -12.09 -4.28 14.50
CA THR A 599 -11.28 -4.52 15.69
C THR A 599 -9.83 -4.78 15.30
N VAL A 600 -9.60 -5.69 14.35
CA VAL A 600 -8.25 -6.10 13.92
C VAL A 600 -7.46 -4.93 13.32
N SER A 601 -8.12 -4.08 12.55
CA SER A 601 -7.48 -2.94 11.89
C SER A 601 -6.90 -1.95 12.90
N THR A 602 -7.53 -1.74 14.05
CA THR A 602 -7.05 -0.79 15.08
C THR A 602 -5.79 -1.23 15.81
N LEU A 603 -5.32 -2.46 15.59
CA LEU A 603 -4.11 -2.97 16.22
C LEU A 603 -2.85 -2.25 15.69
N PRO A 604 -1.86 -1.92 16.54
CA PRO A 604 -0.65 -1.19 16.12
C PRO A 604 0.17 -1.87 15.01
N ASN A 605 0.02 -3.19 14.85
CA ASN A 605 0.71 -4.01 13.86
C ASN A 605 -0.16 -4.36 12.65
N TYR A 606 -1.35 -3.75 12.50
CA TYR A 606 -2.19 -3.97 11.34
C TYR A 606 -1.47 -3.52 10.07
N ASN A 607 -1.45 -4.40 9.07
CA ASN A 607 -0.93 -4.11 7.74
C ASN A 607 -2.07 -4.21 6.73
N PRO A 608 -2.44 -3.11 6.04
CA PRO A 608 -3.47 -3.16 5.00
C PRO A 608 -3.00 -3.90 3.76
N TYR A 609 -1.69 -4.11 3.57
CA TYR A 609 -1.17 -4.91 2.47
C TYR A 609 -1.20 -6.40 2.83
N PRO A 610 -1.74 -7.25 1.94
CA PRO A 610 -1.81 -8.69 2.19
C PRO A 610 -0.41 -9.30 2.32
N ILE A 611 -0.24 -10.16 3.33
CA ILE A 611 1.00 -10.91 3.54
C ILE A 611 0.81 -12.32 3.00
N LEU A 612 1.47 -12.62 1.88
CA LEU A 612 1.46 -13.93 1.21
C LEU A 612 2.25 -15.01 1.94
#